data_AF-A0AAW1I414-F1
#
_entry.id   AF-A0AAW1I414-F1
#
_cell.length_a   1.000
_cell.length_b   1.000
_cell.length_c   1.000
_cell.angle_alpha   90.00
_cell.angle_beta   90.00
_cell.angle_gamma   90.00
#
_symmetry.space_group_name_H-M   'P 1'
#
loop_
_entity.id
_entity.type
_entity.pdbx_description
1 polymer ?
#
loop_
_entity_poly.entity_id
_entity_poly.type
_entity_poly.pdbx_seq_one_letter_code
_entity_poly.pdbx_strand_id
1 'polypeptide(L)'
;MERNKNNRSITPYYVLHYDIQHGLSKILGLPDELVFQTPEIREALFYLAENTDDPKTRSDAECLAVSETHGIGGFEFLVGMVIWYDILAAINIVSKTLQSEDMDIDDAITQLKGLVSFFQKYRETGFEEALIEAKKIAVAMDIEPIFHEYGNDLFFEIKVFREILPKDIKKTAEIIEFLKRLKDCYPNIWIAYRIIFTIPVSVASAERSFSKLKLIKSYLRSTMSQDRLNGLAMISIERDMVKHLDYESLMNDFAEKKANRVIFKN
;
A
#
# COMPACT_ATOMS: atom_id res chain seq x y z
N MET A 1 28.76 -15.78 -37.76
CA MET A 1 27.37 -15.53 -38.17
C MET A 1 26.79 -14.49 -37.24
N GLU A 2 26.82 -13.25 -37.70
CA GLU A 2 26.26 -12.07 -37.01
C GLU A 2 24.74 -12.12 -37.04
N ARG A 3 24.09 -11.83 -35.90
CA ARG A 3 22.71 -11.30 -35.88
C ARG A 3 22.56 -10.22 -34.81
N ASN A 4 22.69 -8.99 -35.30
CA ASN A 4 21.79 -7.86 -35.12
C ASN A 4 21.61 -7.24 -33.72
N LYS A 5 22.49 -6.26 -33.42
CA LYS A 5 22.22 -5.16 -32.49
C LYS A 5 21.19 -4.21 -33.12
N ASN A 6 19.90 -4.43 -32.87
CA ASN A 6 18.88 -3.44 -33.20
C ASN A 6 18.90 -2.32 -32.17
N ASN A 7 19.53 -1.23 -32.59
CA ASN A 7 19.50 0.11 -32.04
C ASN A 7 18.05 0.56 -31.80
N ARG A 8 17.52 0.43 -30.57
CA ARG A 8 16.29 1.12 -30.17
C ARG A 8 16.65 2.58 -29.94
N SER A 9 16.53 3.39 -30.99
CA SER A 9 16.57 4.84 -30.90
C SER A 9 15.40 5.31 -30.03
N ILE A 10 15.68 5.64 -28.77
CA ILE A 10 14.79 6.43 -27.92
C ILE A 10 14.50 7.72 -28.70
N THR A 11 13.24 7.95 -29.05
CA THR A 11 12.86 9.11 -29.84
C THR A 11 13.13 10.40 -29.02
N PRO A 12 13.78 11.42 -29.61
CA PRO A 12 14.28 12.59 -28.86
C PRO A 12 13.19 13.40 -28.12
N TYR A 13 11.93 13.23 -28.49
CA TYR A 13 10.78 13.85 -27.82
C TYR A 13 10.54 13.30 -26.40
N TYR A 14 10.87 12.03 -26.12
CA TYR A 14 10.67 11.45 -24.78
C TYR A 14 11.71 11.97 -23.78
N VAL A 15 12.97 12.09 -24.18
CA VAL A 15 14.06 12.55 -23.30
C VAL A 15 13.82 14.01 -22.89
N LEU A 16 13.40 14.86 -23.83
CA LEU A 16 13.15 16.28 -23.55
C LEU A 16 11.90 16.52 -22.69
N HIS A 17 10.84 15.71 -22.82
CA HIS A 17 9.67 15.84 -21.95
C HIS A 17 9.95 15.28 -20.55
N TYR A 18 10.71 14.19 -20.46
CA TYR A 18 11.17 13.57 -19.23
C TYR A 18 12.08 14.52 -18.41
N ASP A 19 13.06 15.17 -19.04
CA ASP A 19 13.97 16.09 -18.34
C ASP A 19 13.27 17.35 -17.81
N ILE A 20 12.26 17.87 -18.53
CA ILE A 20 11.51 19.06 -18.12
C ILE A 20 10.55 18.73 -16.96
N GLN A 21 9.89 17.56 -17.01
CA GLN A 21 8.99 17.15 -15.92
C GLN A 21 9.74 16.63 -14.69
N HIS A 22 10.86 15.93 -14.88
CA HIS A 22 11.76 15.52 -13.79
C HIS A 22 12.43 16.73 -13.10
N GLY A 23 12.69 17.81 -13.84
CA GLY A 23 13.13 19.07 -13.25
C GLY A 23 12.07 19.74 -12.37
N LEU A 24 10.79 19.64 -12.76
CA LEU A 24 9.66 20.19 -12.00
C LEU A 24 9.32 19.36 -10.75
N SER A 25 9.43 18.02 -10.81
CA SER A 25 9.18 17.13 -9.66
C SER A 25 10.13 17.40 -8.50
N LYS A 26 11.41 17.61 -8.82
CA LYS A 26 12.50 17.89 -7.86
C LYS A 26 12.31 19.23 -7.13
N ILE A 27 11.71 20.21 -7.82
CA ILE A 27 11.39 21.53 -7.26
C ILE A 27 10.15 21.45 -6.36
N LEU A 28 9.18 20.60 -6.71
CA LEU A 28 7.89 20.50 -6.03
C LEU A 28 7.82 19.43 -4.95
N GLY A 29 8.85 18.59 -4.76
CA GLY A 29 8.91 17.55 -3.72
C GLY A 29 7.64 16.70 -3.67
N LEU A 30 7.23 16.21 -4.84
CA LEU A 30 6.07 15.37 -5.06
C LEU A 30 6.47 13.89 -5.06
N PRO A 31 5.54 12.94 -4.85
CA PRO A 31 5.75 11.51 -5.04
C PRO A 31 5.89 11.07 -6.51
N ASP A 32 6.07 12.01 -7.46
CA ASP A 32 6.25 11.78 -8.90
C ASP A 32 7.23 10.64 -9.20
N GLU A 33 8.29 10.50 -8.40
CA GLU A 33 9.31 9.50 -8.66
C GLU A 33 8.79 8.05 -8.72
N LEU A 34 7.76 7.62 -7.98
CA LEU A 34 7.49 6.18 -7.87
C LEU A 34 6.71 5.61 -9.07
N VAL A 35 5.75 6.34 -9.62
CA VAL A 35 4.96 5.87 -10.78
C VAL A 35 5.82 5.92 -12.05
N PHE A 36 6.53 7.03 -12.26
CA PHE A 36 7.36 7.22 -13.45
C PHE A 36 8.65 6.40 -13.42
N GLN A 37 9.18 6.04 -12.23
CA GLN A 37 10.33 5.12 -12.13
C GLN A 37 9.94 3.64 -12.12
N THR A 38 8.65 3.29 -12.15
CA THR A 38 8.22 1.89 -12.14
C THR A 38 8.90 1.05 -13.23
N PRO A 39 9.07 1.55 -14.49
CA PRO A 39 9.82 0.84 -15.52
C PRO A 39 11.30 0.63 -15.13
N GLU A 40 11.99 1.65 -14.66
CA GLU A 40 13.40 1.60 -14.26
C GLU A 40 13.61 0.68 -13.04
N ILE A 41 12.68 0.70 -12.09
CA ILE A 41 12.68 -0.21 -10.93
C ILE A 41 12.51 -1.66 -11.40
N ARG A 42 11.64 -1.91 -12.37
CA ARG A 42 11.45 -3.26 -12.94
C ARG A 42 12.68 -3.75 -13.66
N GLU A 43 13.32 -2.90 -14.46
CA GLU A 43 14.60 -3.22 -15.11
C GLU A 43 15.71 -3.50 -14.09
N ALA A 44 15.77 -2.72 -13.01
CA ALA A 44 16.72 -2.95 -11.93
C ALA A 44 16.47 -4.28 -11.20
N LEU A 45 15.21 -4.67 -11.01
CA LEU A 45 14.85 -5.97 -10.43
C LEU A 45 15.22 -7.13 -11.36
N PHE A 46 15.00 -6.99 -12.68
CA PHE A 46 15.46 -7.98 -13.66
C PHE A 46 16.98 -8.13 -13.64
N TYR A 47 17.71 -7.01 -13.64
CA TYR A 47 19.16 -7.02 -13.51
C TYR A 47 19.60 -7.74 -12.22
N LEU A 48 18.95 -7.46 -11.09
CA LEU A 48 19.28 -8.07 -9.80
C LEU A 48 19.01 -9.59 -9.79
N ALA A 49 17.91 -10.03 -10.41
CA ALA A 49 17.60 -11.45 -10.57
C ALA A 49 18.66 -12.19 -11.42
N GLU A 50 19.09 -11.59 -12.53
CA GLU A 50 20.08 -12.19 -13.43
C GLU A 50 21.49 -12.26 -12.83
N ASN A 51 21.85 -11.30 -11.96
CA ASN A 51 23.23 -11.11 -11.52
C ASN A 51 23.51 -11.50 -10.06
N THR A 52 22.50 -11.94 -9.29
CA THR A 52 22.69 -12.37 -7.89
C THR A 52 22.97 -13.86 -7.78
N ASP A 53 23.94 -14.24 -6.94
CA ASP A 53 24.23 -15.63 -6.59
C ASP A 53 23.31 -16.17 -5.48
N ASP A 54 22.65 -15.29 -4.72
CA ASP A 54 21.75 -15.67 -3.62
C ASP A 54 20.38 -16.12 -4.17
N PRO A 55 19.99 -17.40 -4.00
CA PRO A 55 18.75 -17.92 -4.55
C PRO A 55 17.50 -17.22 -4.00
N LYS A 56 17.55 -16.74 -2.75
CA LYS A 56 16.42 -16.03 -2.14
C LYS A 56 16.24 -14.66 -2.78
N THR A 57 17.32 -13.89 -2.89
CA THR A 57 17.31 -12.56 -3.54
C THR A 57 16.87 -12.66 -5.00
N ARG A 58 17.29 -13.71 -5.72
CA ARG A 58 16.83 -13.98 -7.09
C ARG A 58 15.31 -14.19 -7.14
N SER A 59 14.81 -15.12 -6.34
CA SER A 59 13.38 -15.44 -6.27
C SER A 59 12.53 -14.23 -5.88
N ASP A 60 13.00 -13.42 -4.93
CA ASP A 60 12.28 -12.22 -4.46
C ASP A 60 12.23 -11.16 -5.57
N ALA A 61 13.34 -10.93 -6.28
CA ALA A 61 13.42 -9.95 -7.36
C ALA A 61 12.57 -10.36 -8.58
N GLU A 62 12.62 -11.63 -8.99
CA GLU A 62 11.76 -12.18 -10.05
C GLU A 62 10.28 -12.05 -9.68
N CYS A 63 9.92 -12.40 -8.44
CA CYS A 63 8.55 -12.30 -7.97
C CYS A 63 8.05 -10.85 -8.00
N LEU A 64 8.86 -9.89 -7.53
CA LEU A 64 8.48 -8.48 -7.54
C LEU A 64 8.38 -7.89 -8.97
N ALA A 65 9.26 -8.29 -9.89
CA ALA A 65 9.30 -7.76 -11.26
C ALA A 65 8.23 -8.38 -12.17
N VAL A 66 7.91 -9.66 -11.98
CA VAL A 66 7.13 -10.46 -12.92
C VAL A 66 5.75 -10.82 -12.40
N SER A 67 5.54 -10.89 -11.08
CA SER A 67 4.24 -11.33 -10.55
C SER A 67 3.12 -10.39 -10.97
N GLU A 68 2.21 -10.92 -11.79
CA GLU A 68 0.99 -10.23 -12.24
C GLU A 68 0.02 -9.98 -11.07
N THR A 69 0.16 -10.72 -9.96
CA THR A 69 -0.77 -10.68 -8.83
C THR A 69 -0.26 -9.90 -7.62
N HIS A 70 1.06 -9.84 -7.41
CA HIS A 70 1.66 -9.25 -6.21
C HIS A 70 2.91 -8.38 -6.49
N GLY A 71 3.32 -8.27 -7.76
CA GLY A 71 4.48 -7.51 -8.19
C GLY A 71 4.11 -6.20 -8.88
N ILE A 72 5.13 -5.43 -9.25
CA ILE A 72 4.97 -4.18 -10.01
C ILE A 72 4.56 -4.43 -11.47
N GLY A 73 4.51 -5.70 -11.88
CA GLY A 73 4.07 -6.16 -13.20
C GLY A 73 2.55 -6.33 -13.35
N GLY A 74 1.77 -6.19 -12.28
CA GLY A 74 0.31 -6.32 -12.35
C GLY A 74 -0.37 -5.05 -12.86
N PHE A 75 -1.33 -5.17 -13.78
CA PHE A 75 -2.09 -4.03 -14.28
C PHE A 75 -2.90 -3.34 -13.17
N GLU A 76 -3.46 -4.13 -12.25
CA GLU A 76 -4.15 -3.67 -11.04
C GLU A 76 -3.25 -2.80 -10.17
N PHE A 77 -1.97 -3.18 -10.03
CA PHE A 77 -0.99 -2.41 -9.28
C PHE A 77 -0.70 -1.07 -9.94
N LEU A 78 -0.53 -1.04 -11.27
CA LEU A 78 -0.33 0.19 -12.02
C LEU A 78 -1.53 1.14 -11.91
N VAL A 79 -2.75 0.63 -12.00
CA VAL A 79 -3.97 1.42 -11.80
C VAL A 79 -4.02 2.00 -10.37
N GLY A 80 -3.74 1.17 -9.37
CA GLY A 80 -3.68 1.61 -7.97
C GLY A 80 -2.63 2.70 -7.77
N MET A 81 -1.44 2.54 -8.36
CA MET A 81 -0.34 3.49 -8.30
C MET A 81 -0.71 4.85 -8.89
N VAL A 82 -1.33 4.88 -10.07
CA VAL A 82 -1.81 6.12 -10.71
C VAL A 82 -2.85 6.82 -9.83
N ILE A 83 -3.83 6.06 -9.30
CA ILE A 83 -4.87 6.63 -8.43
C ILE A 83 -4.26 7.23 -7.16
N TRP A 84 -3.35 6.49 -6.52
CA TRP A 84 -2.67 6.96 -5.32
C TRP A 84 -1.85 8.21 -5.59
N TYR A 85 -1.19 8.28 -6.74
CA TYR A 85 -0.44 9.44 -7.17
C TYR A 85 -1.32 10.68 -7.29
N ASP A 86 -2.42 10.61 -8.03
CA ASP A 86 -3.33 11.75 -8.24
C ASP A 86 -3.87 12.30 -6.91
N ILE A 87 -4.29 11.39 -6.02
CA ILE A 87 -4.81 11.72 -4.70
C ILE A 87 -3.74 12.38 -3.83
N LEU A 88 -2.55 11.77 -3.75
CA LEU A 88 -1.46 12.27 -2.91
C LEU A 88 -0.90 13.58 -3.43
N ALA A 89 -0.81 13.76 -4.76
CA ALA A 89 -0.36 15.00 -5.37
C ALA A 89 -1.30 16.16 -5.00
N ALA A 90 -2.62 15.97 -5.16
CA ALA A 90 -3.61 16.98 -4.79
C ALA A 90 -3.55 17.34 -3.29
N ILE A 91 -3.42 16.34 -2.41
CA ILE A 91 -3.29 16.57 -0.96
C ILE A 91 -1.98 17.30 -0.64
N ASN A 92 -0.86 16.88 -1.24
CA ASN A 92 0.46 17.43 -0.95
C ASN A 92 0.55 18.91 -1.35
N ILE A 93 0.00 19.29 -2.51
CA ILE A 93 -0.07 20.69 -2.95
C ILE A 93 -0.75 21.53 -1.89
N VAL A 94 -1.96 21.15 -1.48
CA VAL A 94 -2.74 21.89 -0.47
C VAL A 94 -2.02 21.91 0.88
N SER A 95 -1.42 20.78 1.28
CA SER A 95 -0.66 20.66 2.53
C SER A 95 0.53 21.62 2.57
N LYS A 96 1.28 21.75 1.47
CA LYS A 96 2.40 22.70 1.37
C LYS A 96 1.93 24.13 1.38
N THR A 97 0.85 24.45 0.68
CA THR A 97 0.27 25.80 0.68
C THR A 97 -0.16 26.19 2.09
N LEU A 98 -0.86 25.30 2.82
CA LEU A 98 -1.29 25.54 4.20
C LEU A 98 -0.14 25.73 5.20
N GLN A 99 1.07 25.25 4.87
CA GLN A 99 2.27 25.39 5.70
C GLN A 99 3.11 26.62 5.35
N SER A 100 2.69 27.44 4.38
CA SER A 100 3.41 28.66 4.02
C SER A 100 3.34 29.73 5.12
N GLU A 101 4.41 30.53 5.26
CA GLU A 101 4.50 31.57 6.29
C GLU A 101 3.44 32.68 6.10
N ASP A 102 3.03 32.93 4.85
CA ASP A 102 2.06 33.96 4.47
C ASP A 102 0.60 33.46 4.40
N MET A 103 0.31 32.24 4.90
CA MET A 103 -1.03 31.63 4.80
C MET A 103 -2.09 32.37 5.62
N ASP A 104 -3.16 32.84 4.96
CA ASP A 104 -4.35 33.41 5.58
C ASP A 104 -5.51 32.41 5.69
N ILE A 105 -6.42 32.65 6.64
CA ILE A 105 -7.56 31.75 6.90
C ILE A 105 -8.56 31.68 5.73
N ASP A 106 -8.78 32.77 4.99
CA ASP A 106 -9.67 32.78 3.83
C ASP A 106 -9.06 31.98 2.66
N ASP A 107 -7.75 32.09 2.49
CA ASP A 107 -7.00 31.27 1.53
C ASP A 107 -7.02 29.79 1.92
N ALA A 108 -6.83 29.47 3.20
CA ALA A 108 -6.90 28.11 3.71
C ALA A 108 -8.28 27.47 3.45
N ILE A 109 -9.36 28.21 3.69
CA ILE A 109 -10.74 27.76 3.38
C ILE A 109 -10.90 27.52 1.89
N THR A 110 -10.37 28.40 1.05
CA THR A 110 -10.44 28.29 -0.41
C THR A 110 -9.70 27.06 -0.91
N GLN A 111 -8.49 26.81 -0.41
CA GLN A 111 -7.69 25.63 -0.77
C GLN A 111 -8.37 24.32 -0.36
N LEU A 112 -8.93 24.26 0.85
CA LEU A 112 -9.66 23.08 1.32
C LEU A 112 -10.94 22.82 0.50
N LYS A 113 -11.67 23.88 0.12
CA LYS A 113 -12.84 23.74 -0.78
C LYS A 113 -12.41 23.22 -2.15
N GLY A 114 -11.33 23.76 -2.71
CA GLY A 114 -10.76 23.28 -3.97
C GLY A 114 -10.40 21.80 -3.93
N LEU A 115 -9.78 21.35 -2.82
CA LEU A 115 -9.45 19.94 -2.61
C LEU A 115 -10.68 19.04 -2.54
N VAL A 116 -11.73 19.49 -1.84
CA VAL A 116 -13.01 18.76 -1.78
C VAL A 116 -13.64 18.66 -3.18
N SER A 117 -13.65 19.74 -3.95
CA SER A 117 -14.15 19.73 -5.33
C SER A 117 -13.34 18.81 -6.24
N PHE A 118 -12.01 18.77 -6.09
CA PHE A 118 -11.16 17.81 -6.79
C PHE A 118 -11.61 16.38 -6.49
N PHE A 119 -11.76 16.00 -5.22
CA PHE A 119 -12.19 14.64 -4.87
C PHE A 119 -13.59 14.28 -5.34
N GLN A 120 -14.50 15.26 -5.38
CA GLN A 120 -15.84 15.04 -5.94
C GLN A 120 -15.76 14.73 -7.43
N LYS A 121 -15.02 15.52 -8.20
CA LYS A 121 -14.81 15.28 -9.64
C LYS A 121 -14.07 13.95 -9.89
N TYR A 122 -13.03 13.68 -9.10
CA TYR A 122 -12.20 12.48 -9.25
C TYR A 122 -13.02 11.19 -9.02
N ARG A 123 -14.04 11.22 -8.15
CA ARG A 123 -14.96 10.08 -7.99
C ARG A 123 -15.81 9.79 -9.23
N GLU A 124 -16.06 10.80 -10.06
CA GLU A 124 -16.90 10.67 -11.25
C GLU A 124 -16.07 10.26 -12.47
N THR A 125 -14.93 10.93 -12.72
CA THR A 125 -14.13 10.71 -13.95
C THR A 125 -12.72 10.18 -13.67
N GLY A 126 -12.22 10.30 -12.44
CA GLY A 126 -10.82 10.01 -12.11
C GLY A 126 -10.42 8.55 -12.30
N PHE A 127 -11.34 7.60 -12.08
CA PHE A 127 -11.04 6.18 -12.32
C PHE A 127 -10.80 5.89 -13.81
N GLU A 128 -11.59 6.47 -14.70
CA GLU A 128 -11.46 6.28 -16.15
C GLU A 128 -10.20 6.98 -16.69
N GLU A 129 -9.92 8.18 -16.18
CA GLU A 129 -8.67 8.91 -16.46
C GLU A 129 -7.44 8.10 -16.00
N ALA A 130 -7.48 7.55 -14.78
CA ALA A 130 -6.40 6.73 -14.23
C ALA A 130 -6.20 5.43 -15.01
N LEU A 131 -7.28 4.78 -15.47
CA LEU A 131 -7.22 3.61 -16.32
C LEU A 131 -6.50 3.88 -17.64
N ILE A 132 -6.78 5.03 -18.26
CA ILE A 132 -6.13 5.41 -19.53
C ILE A 132 -4.63 5.58 -19.31
N GLU A 133 -4.23 6.22 -18.22
CA GLU A 133 -2.81 6.44 -17.92
C GLU A 133 -2.09 5.13 -17.57
N ALA A 134 -2.70 4.30 -16.71
CA ALA A 134 -2.16 2.98 -16.37
C ALA A 134 -1.98 2.08 -17.61
N LYS A 135 -2.90 2.15 -18.59
CA LYS A 135 -2.76 1.44 -19.87
C LYS A 135 -1.53 1.87 -20.66
N LYS A 136 -1.23 3.17 -20.69
CA LYS A 136 -0.01 3.67 -21.36
C LYS A 136 1.25 3.11 -20.69
N ILE A 137 1.28 3.11 -19.35
CA ILE A 137 2.40 2.58 -18.56
C ILE A 137 2.54 1.07 -18.80
N ALA A 138 1.44 0.32 -18.74
CA ALA A 138 1.44 -1.13 -18.99
C ALA A 138 2.00 -1.48 -20.37
N VAL A 139 1.54 -0.78 -21.43
CA VAL A 139 2.05 -0.97 -22.79
C VAL A 139 3.54 -0.63 -22.89
N ALA A 140 4.01 0.43 -22.22
CA ALA A 140 5.43 0.77 -22.20
C ALA A 140 6.29 -0.30 -21.49
N MET A 141 5.68 -1.04 -20.56
CA MET A 141 6.31 -2.13 -19.81
C MET A 141 6.07 -3.51 -20.45
N ASP A 142 5.45 -3.62 -21.63
CA ASP A 142 5.11 -4.91 -22.25
C ASP A 142 4.24 -5.79 -21.32
N ILE A 143 3.35 -5.16 -20.54
CA ILE A 143 2.35 -5.79 -19.67
C ILE A 143 1.01 -5.74 -20.37
N GLU A 144 0.28 -6.85 -20.38
CA GLU A 144 -1.07 -6.90 -20.93
C GLU A 144 -2.04 -6.16 -19.99
N PRO A 145 -2.77 -5.11 -20.45
CA PRO A 145 -3.61 -4.29 -19.60
C PRO A 145 -4.98 -4.94 -19.34
N ILE A 146 -4.96 -6.13 -18.75
CA ILE A 146 -6.14 -6.93 -18.44
C ILE A 146 -6.28 -7.01 -16.92
N PHE A 147 -7.51 -6.77 -16.45
CA PHE A 147 -7.88 -7.13 -15.09
C PHE A 147 -8.04 -8.64 -15.01
N HIS A 148 -7.29 -9.30 -14.14
CA HIS A 148 -7.46 -10.72 -13.89
C HIS A 148 -8.85 -10.98 -13.30
N GLU A 149 -9.54 -12.01 -13.80
CA GLU A 149 -10.96 -12.27 -13.51
C GLU A 149 -11.30 -12.50 -12.03
N TYR A 150 -10.31 -12.63 -11.14
CA TYR A 150 -10.50 -12.78 -9.70
C TYR A 150 -11.24 -11.61 -9.04
N GLY A 151 -11.32 -10.42 -9.69
CA GLY A 151 -12.10 -9.28 -9.21
C GLY A 151 -13.59 -9.32 -9.57
N ASN A 152 -13.99 -10.15 -10.53
CA ASN A 152 -15.37 -10.22 -11.01
C ASN A 152 -16.31 -10.84 -9.97
N ASP A 153 -15.83 -11.80 -9.18
CA ASP A 153 -16.65 -12.49 -8.18
C ASP A 153 -17.20 -11.52 -7.12
N LEU A 154 -16.34 -10.63 -6.59
CA LEU A 154 -16.79 -9.59 -5.67
C LEU A 154 -17.75 -8.62 -6.36
N PHE A 155 -17.46 -8.21 -7.60
CA PHE A 155 -18.33 -7.31 -8.35
C PHE A 155 -19.72 -7.90 -8.59
N PHE A 156 -19.79 -9.15 -9.04
CA PHE A 156 -21.04 -9.88 -9.26
C PHE A 156 -21.79 -10.12 -7.95
N GLU A 157 -21.08 -10.54 -6.90
CA GLU A 157 -21.66 -10.66 -5.56
C GLU A 157 -22.26 -9.31 -5.13
N ILE A 158 -21.53 -8.20 -5.22
CA ILE A 158 -22.02 -6.86 -4.82
C ILE A 158 -23.25 -6.48 -5.64
N LYS A 159 -23.24 -6.75 -6.95
CA LYS A 159 -24.37 -6.45 -7.84
C LYS A 159 -25.62 -7.25 -7.44
N VAL A 160 -25.48 -8.54 -7.17
CA VAL A 160 -26.58 -9.41 -6.72
C VAL A 160 -27.04 -9.04 -5.32
N PHE A 161 -26.11 -8.78 -4.41
CA PHE A 161 -26.38 -8.38 -3.04
C PHE A 161 -27.14 -7.06 -2.96
N ARG A 162 -26.84 -6.09 -3.84
CA ARG A 162 -27.56 -4.82 -3.94
C ARG A 162 -29.05 -5.02 -4.29
N GLU A 163 -29.37 -6.01 -5.12
CA GLU A 163 -30.76 -6.32 -5.48
C GLU A 163 -31.51 -7.03 -4.34
N ILE A 164 -30.79 -7.78 -3.51
CA ILE A 164 -31.36 -8.53 -2.38
C ILE A 164 -31.44 -7.67 -1.11
N LEU A 165 -30.64 -6.60 -1.03
CA LEU A 165 -30.65 -5.71 0.12
C LEU A 165 -32.00 -4.99 0.23
N PRO A 166 -32.69 -5.09 1.38
CA PRO A 166 -33.91 -4.32 1.63
C PRO A 166 -33.65 -2.82 1.50
N LYS A 167 -34.51 -2.09 0.78
CA LYS A 167 -34.34 -0.65 0.44
C LYS A 167 -34.32 0.28 1.65
N ASP A 168 -34.78 -0.21 2.79
CA ASP A 168 -34.79 0.44 4.10
C ASP A 168 -33.42 0.40 4.80
N ILE A 169 -32.57 -0.58 4.48
CA ILE A 169 -31.23 -0.72 5.07
C ILE A 169 -30.22 0.13 4.30
N LYS A 170 -29.76 1.21 4.92
CA LYS A 170 -28.75 2.12 4.33
C LYS A 170 -27.46 2.20 5.12
N LYS A 171 -27.48 1.83 6.41
CA LYS A 171 -26.32 1.96 7.28
C LYS A 171 -25.41 0.74 7.19
N THR A 172 -24.11 1.00 7.11
CA THR A 172 -23.09 -0.04 6.97
C THR A 172 -23.10 -1.06 8.11
N ALA A 173 -23.46 -0.67 9.33
CA ALA A 173 -23.58 -1.58 10.48
C ALA A 173 -24.77 -2.56 10.33
N GLU A 174 -25.91 -2.07 9.84
CA GLU A 174 -27.10 -2.89 9.59
C GLU A 174 -26.85 -3.84 8.40
N ILE A 175 -26.12 -3.38 7.38
CA ILE A 175 -25.67 -4.21 6.25
C ILE A 175 -24.82 -5.39 6.73
N ILE A 176 -23.88 -5.19 7.67
CA ILE A 176 -23.09 -6.30 8.24
C ILE A 176 -23.96 -7.29 8.98
N GLU A 177 -24.93 -6.82 9.77
CA GLU A 177 -25.80 -7.71 10.54
C GLU A 177 -26.67 -8.58 9.63
N PHE A 178 -27.13 -8.01 8.52
CA PHE A 178 -27.79 -8.77 7.45
C PHE A 178 -26.83 -9.76 6.78
N LEU A 179 -25.62 -9.31 6.44
CA LEU A 179 -24.60 -10.13 5.80
C LEU A 179 -24.11 -11.29 6.69
N LYS A 180 -24.10 -11.12 8.02
CA LYS A 180 -23.80 -12.20 8.98
C LYS A 180 -24.73 -13.40 8.81
N ARG A 181 -26.00 -13.17 8.44
CA ARG A 181 -26.99 -14.24 8.21
C ARG A 181 -26.79 -14.93 6.85
N LEU A 182 -26.06 -14.30 5.93
CA LEU A 182 -25.83 -14.74 4.55
C LEU A 182 -24.34 -14.99 4.26
N LYS A 183 -23.55 -15.24 5.31
CA LYS A 183 -22.08 -15.32 5.23
C LYS A 183 -21.59 -16.32 4.19
N ASP A 184 -22.29 -17.44 4.04
CA ASP A 184 -21.92 -18.51 3.10
C ASP A 184 -22.35 -18.23 1.66
N CYS A 185 -23.27 -17.29 1.44
CA CYS A 185 -23.75 -16.91 0.11
C CYS A 185 -22.92 -15.80 -0.55
N TYR A 186 -22.25 -14.97 0.25
CA TYR A 186 -21.46 -13.82 -0.22
C TYR A 186 -20.09 -13.76 0.47
N PRO A 187 -19.23 -14.76 0.23
CA PRO A 187 -17.94 -14.86 0.91
C PRO A 187 -17.03 -13.66 0.60
N ASN A 188 -17.04 -13.14 -0.63
CA ASN A 188 -16.19 -12.04 -1.02
C ASN A 188 -16.66 -10.71 -0.41
N ILE A 189 -17.98 -10.44 -0.41
CA ILE A 189 -18.53 -9.25 0.28
C ILE A 189 -18.23 -9.31 1.77
N TRP A 190 -18.40 -10.47 2.40
CA TRP A 190 -18.12 -10.66 3.82
C TRP A 190 -16.67 -10.34 4.16
N ILE A 191 -15.72 -10.82 3.34
CA ILE A 191 -14.29 -10.51 3.50
C ILE A 191 -14.04 -9.01 3.28
N ALA A 192 -14.58 -8.42 2.21
CA ALA A 192 -14.41 -7.01 1.89
C ALA A 192 -14.92 -6.08 3.01
N TYR A 193 -16.12 -6.35 3.53
CA TYR A 193 -16.67 -5.60 4.66
C TYR A 193 -15.80 -5.82 5.92
N ARG A 194 -15.37 -7.03 6.23
CA ARG A 194 -14.44 -7.24 7.35
C ARG A 194 -13.16 -6.44 7.21
N ILE A 195 -12.56 -6.40 6.02
CA ILE A 195 -11.37 -5.58 5.75
C ILE A 195 -11.68 -4.11 6.01
N ILE A 196 -12.73 -3.55 5.40
CA ILE A 196 -13.14 -2.14 5.58
C ILE A 196 -13.34 -1.77 7.05
N PHE A 197 -13.96 -2.65 7.84
CA PHE A 197 -14.22 -2.41 9.27
C PHE A 197 -13.02 -2.66 10.19
N THR A 198 -12.00 -3.36 9.70
CA THR A 198 -10.76 -3.63 10.46
C THR A 198 -9.63 -2.68 10.11
N ILE A 199 -9.67 -2.00 8.95
CA ILE A 199 -8.73 -0.94 8.62
C ILE A 199 -9.04 0.25 9.55
N PRO A 200 -8.09 0.68 10.40
CA PRO A 200 -8.29 1.83 11.26
C PRO A 200 -8.45 3.09 10.40
N VAL A 201 -9.63 3.70 10.43
CA VAL A 201 -9.95 4.93 9.69
C VAL A 201 -9.15 6.14 10.19
N SER A 202 -8.51 6.04 11.38
CA SER A 202 -7.72 7.12 11.95
C SER A 202 -6.23 6.78 12.02
N VAL A 203 -5.42 7.64 11.40
CA VAL A 203 -3.95 7.64 11.49
C VAL A 203 -3.49 7.77 12.96
N ALA A 204 -4.32 8.37 13.83
CA ALA A 204 -4.07 8.53 15.26
C ALA A 204 -3.81 7.23 16.04
N SER A 205 -4.35 6.09 15.59
CA SER A 205 -4.05 4.78 16.20
C SER A 205 -2.64 4.30 15.81
N ALA A 206 -2.31 4.40 14.52
CA ALA A 206 -0.99 4.11 13.99
C ALA A 206 0.07 5.06 14.57
N GLU A 207 -0.18 6.36 14.62
CA GLU A 207 0.68 7.38 15.22
C GLU A 207 0.96 7.12 16.71
N ARG A 208 -0.05 6.68 17.47
CA ARG A 208 0.15 6.27 18.86
C ARG A 208 1.09 5.06 18.95
N SER A 209 0.88 4.04 18.13
CA SER A 209 1.76 2.86 18.05
C SER A 209 3.19 3.23 17.63
N PHE A 210 3.37 4.10 16.64
CA PHE A 210 4.68 4.60 16.21
C PHE A 210 5.35 5.50 17.24
N SER A 211 4.57 6.29 18.00
CA SER A 211 5.08 7.07 19.13
C SER A 211 5.59 6.17 20.25
N LYS A 212 4.88 5.08 20.57
CA LYS A 212 5.36 4.05 21.50
C LYS A 212 6.63 3.38 20.98
N LEU A 213 6.67 3.00 19.70
CA LEU A 213 7.86 2.43 19.08
C LEU A 213 9.07 3.38 19.13
N LYS A 214 8.84 4.68 18.88
CA LYS A 214 9.86 5.73 18.99
C LYS A 214 10.37 5.84 20.42
N LEU A 215 9.50 5.78 21.43
CA LEU A 215 9.90 5.74 22.83
C LEU A 215 10.72 4.50 23.18
N ILE A 216 10.34 3.31 22.71
CA ILE A 216 11.10 2.06 22.92
C ILE A 216 12.51 2.18 22.31
N LYS A 217 12.61 2.69 21.08
CA LYS A 217 13.90 2.92 20.40
C LYS A 217 14.75 3.97 21.11
N SER A 218 14.17 5.11 21.47
CA SER A 218 14.87 6.22 22.14
C SER A 218 15.30 5.87 23.57
N TYR A 219 14.46 5.16 24.34
CA TYR A 219 14.76 4.75 25.70
C TYR A 219 15.88 3.70 25.74
N LEU A 220 15.92 2.79 24.77
CA LEU A 220 16.91 1.71 24.77
C LEU A 220 18.23 2.07 24.09
N ARG A 221 18.33 3.16 23.32
CA ARG A 221 19.55 3.69 22.65
C ARG A 221 20.63 2.62 22.35
N SER A 222 20.24 1.48 21.80
CA SER A 222 21.14 0.33 21.60
C SER A 222 20.78 -0.47 20.35
N THR A 223 21.82 -1.06 19.77
CA THR A 223 21.82 -2.01 18.65
C THR A 223 21.07 -3.29 19.02
N MET A 224 19.74 -3.24 18.96
CA MET A 224 18.85 -4.37 19.23
C MET A 224 18.51 -5.10 17.92
N SER A 225 18.44 -6.43 17.97
CA SER A 225 17.97 -7.25 16.85
C SER A 225 16.48 -6.99 16.54
N GLN A 226 16.10 -7.14 15.28
CA GLN A 226 14.74 -6.86 14.82
C GLN A 226 13.68 -7.70 15.57
N ASP A 227 13.99 -8.96 15.86
CA ASP A 227 13.06 -9.86 16.57
C ASP A 227 12.72 -9.37 17.98
N ARG A 228 13.72 -8.86 18.71
CA ARG A 228 13.51 -8.35 20.07
C ARG A 228 12.76 -7.01 20.03
N LEU A 229 13.02 -6.18 19.02
CA LEU A 229 12.26 -4.95 18.79
C LEU A 229 10.79 -5.24 18.53
N ASN A 230 10.50 -6.16 17.63
CA ASN A 230 9.15 -6.54 17.25
C ASN A 230 8.37 -7.07 18.47
N GLY A 231 8.99 -7.93 19.29
CA GLY A 231 8.39 -8.43 20.52
C GLY A 231 8.06 -7.32 21.53
N LEU A 232 8.99 -6.40 21.79
CA LEU A 232 8.77 -5.28 22.73
C LEU A 232 7.73 -4.28 22.21
N ALA A 233 7.72 -4.02 20.91
CA ALA A 233 6.72 -3.18 20.26
C ALA A 233 5.32 -3.79 20.41
N MET A 234 5.19 -5.09 20.16
CA MET A 234 3.92 -5.80 20.30
C MET A 234 3.38 -5.78 21.73
N ILE A 235 4.24 -6.03 22.73
CA ILE A 235 3.86 -5.92 24.16
C ILE A 235 3.43 -4.50 24.54
N SER A 236 4.07 -3.48 23.96
CA SER A 236 3.79 -2.08 24.28
C SER A 236 2.54 -1.54 23.58
N ILE A 237 2.25 -2.02 22.37
CA ILE A 237 1.03 -1.70 21.61
C ILE A 237 -0.16 -2.41 22.27
N GLU A 238 -0.03 -3.70 22.56
CA GLU A 238 -1.08 -4.54 23.17
C GLU A 238 -1.08 -4.51 24.70
N ARG A 239 -0.65 -3.38 25.28
CA ARG A 239 -0.47 -3.24 26.73
C ARG A 239 -1.72 -3.61 27.52
N ASP A 240 -2.90 -3.31 26.98
CA ASP A 240 -4.16 -3.61 27.66
C ASP A 240 -4.46 -5.12 27.71
N MET A 241 -4.11 -5.88 26.67
CA MET A 241 -4.18 -7.34 26.72
C MET A 241 -3.11 -7.92 27.66
N VAL A 242 -1.90 -7.35 27.66
CA VAL A 242 -0.78 -7.80 28.51
C VAL A 242 -1.08 -7.63 30.00
N LYS A 243 -1.89 -6.63 30.39
CA LYS A 243 -2.33 -6.47 31.79
C LYS A 243 -3.15 -7.65 32.31
N HIS A 244 -3.78 -8.41 31.42
CA HIS A 244 -4.62 -9.56 31.76
C HIS A 244 -3.90 -10.91 31.63
N LEU A 245 -2.62 -10.92 31.24
CA LEU A 245 -1.82 -12.14 31.20
C LEU A 245 -1.45 -12.59 32.62
N ASP A 246 -1.53 -13.89 32.87
CA ASP A 246 -1.03 -14.51 34.09
C ASP A 246 0.50 -14.60 34.03
N TYR A 247 1.16 -13.76 34.82
CA TYR A 247 2.62 -13.72 34.90
C TYR A 247 3.21 -14.97 35.53
N GLU A 248 2.47 -15.67 36.40
CA GLU A 248 2.97 -16.90 37.05
C GLU A 248 3.04 -18.05 36.06
N SER A 249 1.95 -18.32 35.32
CA SER A 249 1.97 -19.30 34.23
C SER A 249 3.02 -18.97 33.17
N LEU A 250 3.16 -17.70 32.78
CA LEU A 250 4.16 -17.29 31.79
C LEU A 250 5.59 -17.53 32.28
N MET A 251 5.87 -17.26 33.56
CA MET A 251 7.18 -17.46 34.15
C MET A 251 7.54 -18.94 34.24
N ASN A 252 6.56 -19.78 34.57
CA ASN A 252 6.73 -21.24 34.60
C ASN A 252 6.99 -21.79 33.19
N ASP A 253 6.21 -21.40 32.19
CA ASP A 253 6.41 -21.79 30.79
C ASP A 253 7.79 -21.37 30.26
N PHE A 254 8.25 -20.17 30.63
CA PHE A 254 9.57 -19.68 30.23
C PHE A 254 10.69 -20.47 30.93
N ALA A 255 10.51 -20.79 32.21
CA ALA A 255 11.46 -21.59 32.97
C ALA A 255 11.58 -23.01 32.40
N GLU A 256 10.47 -23.66 32.06
CA GLU A 256 10.45 -25.00 31.45
C GLU A 256 11.16 -25.02 30.08
N LYS A 257 10.89 -24.02 29.22
CA LYS A 257 11.55 -23.91 27.91
C LYS A 257 13.06 -23.64 28.01
N LYS A 258 13.52 -22.97 29.08
CA LYS A 258 14.95 -22.72 29.34
C LYS A 258 15.65 -23.93 29.98
N ALA A 259 14.96 -24.65 30.87
CA ALA A 259 15.46 -25.88 31.48
C ALA A 259 15.79 -26.96 30.43
N ASN A 260 14.97 -27.07 29.38
CA ASN A 260 15.20 -28.00 28.27
C ASN A 260 16.41 -27.64 27.36
N ARG A 261 17.05 -26.47 27.55
CA ARG A 261 18.29 -26.10 26.85
C ARG A 261 19.55 -26.40 27.64
N VAL A 262 19.45 -26.75 28.92
CA VAL A 262 20.60 -27.05 29.78
C VAL A 262 20.77 -28.57 29.88
N ILE A 263 21.22 -29.20 28.79
CA ILE A 263 21.76 -30.55 28.84
C ILE A 263 23.24 -30.41 29.23
N PHE A 264 23.56 -30.62 30.50
CA PHE A 264 24.96 -30.78 30.93
C PHE A 264 25.48 -32.10 30.34
N LYS A 265 26.36 -32.00 29.34
CA LYS A 265 27.22 -33.13 28.96
C LYS A 265 28.39 -33.19 29.95
N ASN A 266 28.42 -34.23 30.78
CA ASN A 266 29.64 -34.69 31.45
C ASN A 266 30.57 -35.38 30.44
#